data_AF-A0A2U9IB63-F1
#
_entry.id   AF-A0A2U9IB63-F1
#
_cell.length_a   1.000
_cell.length_b   1.000
_cell.length_c   1.000
_cell.angle_alpha   90.00
_cell.angle_beta   90.00
_cell.angle_gamma   90.00
#
_symmetry.space_group_name_H-M   'P 1'
#
loop_
_entity.id
_entity.type
_entity.pdbx_description
1 polymer ?
#
loop_
_entity_poly.entity_id
_entity_poly.type
_entity_poly.pdbx_seq_one_letter_code
_entity_poly.pdbx_strand_id
1 'polypeptide(L)' 'MKLTGRLLLTILVVLFFIILSIPIDIFVSSAIGVENTTIISAALYIILASAAFFLVFFKDFY' A
#
# COMPACT_ATOMS: atom_id res chain seq x y z
N MET A 1 21.41 1.29 6.52
CA MET A 1 21.10 2.21 5.40
C MET A 1 21.22 3.62 5.95
N LYS A 2 21.96 4.51 5.27
CA LYS A 2 21.99 5.93 5.63
C LYS A 2 20.56 6.48 5.61
N LEU A 3 20.25 7.41 6.51
CA LEU A 3 18.93 8.03 6.71
C LEU A 3 18.23 8.41 5.38
N THR A 4 19.00 8.84 4.38
CA THR A 4 18.57 9.17 3.02
C THR A 4 17.89 8.01 2.28
N GLY A 5 18.38 6.78 2.43
CA GLY A 5 17.81 5.61 1.74
C GLY A 5 16.47 5.15 2.34
N ARG A 6 16.28 5.36 3.65
CA ARG A 6 14.99 5.14 4.32
C ARG A 6 13.95 6.16 3.88
N LEU A 7 14.33 7.44 3.85
CA LEU A 7 13.47 8.52 3.36
C LEU A 7 12.96 8.25 1.94
N LEU A 8 13.84 7.83 1.02
CA LEU A 8 13.45 7.47 -0.34
C LEU A 8 12.46 6.32 -0.38
N LEU A 9 12.69 5.25 0.40
CA LEU A 9 11.76 4.12 0.50
C LEU A 9 10.39 4.53 1.04
N THR A 10 10.36 5.33 2.11
CA THR A 10 9.12 5.83 2.70
C THR A 10 8.36 6.72 1.71
N ILE A 11 9.04 7.61 0.99
CA ILE A 11 8.42 8.46 -0.05
C ILE A 11 7.81 7.59 -1.16
N LEU A 12 8.53 6.55 -1.59
CA LEU A 12 8.06 5.64 -2.64
C LEU A 12 6.82 4.85 -2.19
N VAL A 13 6.79 4.42 -0.93
CA VAL A 13 5.61 3.77 -0.32
C VAL A 13 4.45 4.75 -0.18
N VAL A 14 4.68 5.99 0.26
CA VAL A 14 3.62 7.01 0.35
C VAL A 14 3.03 7.32 -1.04
N LEU A 15 3.87 7.46 -2.06
CA LEU A 15 3.42 7.64 -3.44
C LEU A 15 2.60 6.43 -3.93
N PHE A 16 3.03 5.22 -3.60
CA PHE A 16 2.27 4.01 -3.89
C PHE A 16 0.87 4.05 -3.26
N PHE A 17 0.74 4.42 -1.98
CA PHE A 17 -0.55 4.56 -1.31
C PHE A 17 -1.40 5.70 -1.92
N ILE A 18 -0.81 6.84 -2.28
CA ILE A 18 -1.56 7.94 -2.90
C ILE A 18 -2.11 7.53 -4.28
N ILE A 19 -1.34 6.80 -5.08
CA ILE A 19 -1.73 6.42 -6.45
C ILE A 19 -2.70 5.24 -6.46
N LEU A 20 -2.57 4.26 -5.55
CA LEU A 20 -3.44 3.09 -5.52
C LEU A 20 -4.58 3.24 -4.51
N SER A 21 -4.31 3.69 -3.29
CA SER A 21 -5.34 3.74 -2.24
C SER A 21 -6.40 4.79 -2.54
N ILE A 22 -6.02 5.99 -2.98
CA ILE A 22 -6.98 7.09 -3.14
C ILE A 22 -7.99 6.79 -4.25
N PRO A 23 -7.58 6.34 -5.45
CA PRO A 23 -8.55 5.98 -6.49
C PRO A 23 -9.38 4.75 -6.12
N ILE A 24 -8.77 3.74 -5.50
CA ILE A 24 -9.52 2.54 -5.08
C ILE A 24 -10.56 2.92 -4.02
N ASP A 25 -10.21 3.76 -3.04
CA ASP A 25 -11.15 4.17 -2.01
C ASP A 25 -12.25 5.08 -2.57
N ILE A 26 -11.93 6.07 -3.40
CA ILE A 26 -12.94 6.99 -3.95
C ILE A 26 -13.87 6.31 -4.97
N PHE A 27 -13.34 5.48 -5.86
CA PHE A 27 -14.14 4.89 -6.95
C PHE A 27 -14.75 3.54 -6.57
N VAL A 28 -14.19 2.83 -5.60
CA VAL A 28 -14.58 1.44 -5.30
C VAL A 28 -15.19 1.30 -3.90
N SER A 29 -15.10 2.29 -2.99
CA SER A 29 -15.60 2.20 -1.60
C SER A 29 -17.01 1.59 -1.46
N SER A 30 -17.97 1.97 -2.30
CA SER A 30 -19.34 1.43 -2.25
C SER A 30 -19.50 0.04 -2.88
N ALA A 31 -18.49 -0.43 -3.62
CA ALA A 31 -18.49 -1.67 -4.37
C ALA A 31 -17.56 -2.74 -3.77
N ILE A 32 -16.64 -2.39 -2.85
CA ILE A 32 -15.75 -3.34 -2.17
C ILE A 32 -16.60 -4.40 -1.45
N GLY A 33 -16.52 -5.65 -1.93
CA GLY A 33 -17.26 -6.78 -1.37
C GLY A 33 -18.63 -7.03 -2.01
N VAL A 34 -19.03 -6.23 -3.00
CA VAL A 34 -20.28 -6.40 -3.77
C VAL A 34 -20.03 -7.22 -5.04
N GLU A 35 -18.94 -6.92 -5.76
CA GLU A 35 -18.55 -7.66 -6.96
C GLU A 35 -17.20 -8.36 -6.81
N ASN A 36 -17.03 -9.55 -7.38
CA ASN A 36 -15.80 -10.35 -7.27
C ASN A 36 -14.53 -9.57 -7.65
N THR A 37 -14.61 -8.69 -8.64
CA THR A 37 -13.52 -7.82 -9.10
C THR A 37 -13.02 -6.87 -7.99
N THR A 38 -13.94 -6.37 -7.16
CA THR A 38 -13.60 -5.45 -6.06
C THR A 38 -12.92 -6.17 -4.89
N ILE A 39 -13.32 -7.43 -4.63
CA ILE A 39 -12.70 -8.29 -3.61
C ILE A 39 -11.23 -8.54 -3.94
N ILE A 40 -10.93 -8.85 -5.20
CA ILE A 40 -9.55 -9.07 -5.67
C ILE A 40 -8.73 -7.78 -5.54
N SER A 41 -9.30 -6.63 -5.90
CA SER A 41 -8.60 -5.33 -5.79
C SER A 41 -8.29 -4.96 -4.34
N ALA A 42 -9.23 -5.22 -3.41
CA ALA A 42 -9.02 -4.99 -1.98
C ALA A 42 -7.97 -5.95 -1.40
N ALA A 43 -7.99 -7.23 -1.80
CA ALA A 43 -7.00 -8.21 -1.37
C ALA A 43 -5.59 -7.84 -1.85
N LEU A 44 -5.44 -7.42 -3.11
CA LEU A 44 -4.17 -6.93 -3.66
C LEU A 44 -3.68 -5.68 -2.92
N TYR A 45 -4.58 -4.76 -2.61
CA TYR A 45 -4.24 -3.58 -1.82
C TYR A 45 -3.68 -3.95 -0.44
N ILE A 46 -4.33 -4.86 0.30
CA ILE A 46 -3.87 -5.31 1.62
C ILE A 46 -2.50 -5.98 1.54
N ILE A 47 -2.27 -6.87 0.55
CA ILE A 47 -0.99 -7.56 0.39
C ILE A 47 0.13 -6.57 0.07
N LEU A 48 -0.11 -5.63 -0.85
CA LEU A 48 0.89 -4.64 -1.24
C LEU A 48 1.17 -3.64 -0.10
N ALA A 49 0.13 -3.23 0.64
CA ALA A 49 0.25 -2.41 1.84
C ALA A 49 1.11 -3.11 2.91
N SER A 50 0.83 -4.38 3.21
CA SER A 50 1.62 -5.17 4.16
C SER A 50 3.06 -5.37 3.70
N ALA A 51 3.30 -5.64 2.42
CA ALA A 51 4.65 -5.77 1.87
C ALA A 51 5.45 -4.46 1.95
N ALA A 52 4.80 -3.33 1.66
CA ALA A 52 5.38 -2.01 1.78
C ALA A 52 5.74 -1.66 3.24
N PHE A 53 4.84 -1.97 4.17
CA PHE A 53 5.08 -1.79 5.60
C PHE A 53 6.27 -2.65 6.05
N PHE A 54 6.28 -3.93 5.66
CA PHE A 54 7.39 -4.82 5.95
C PHE A 54 8.70 -4.27 5.38
N LEU A 55 8.77 -3.87 4.11
CA LEU A 55 9.99 -3.33 3.50
C LEU A 55 10.54 -2.08 4.19
N VAL A 56 9.65 -1.18 4.64
CA VAL A 56 10.06 0.05 5.34
C VAL A 56 10.60 -0.26 6.74
N PHE A 57 9.92 -1.13 7.47
CA PHE A 57 10.21 -1.39 8.89
C PHE A 57 11.05 -2.65 9.14
N PHE A 58 11.37 -3.46 8.13
CA PHE A 58 12.11 -4.72 8.30
C PHE A 58 13.44 -4.55 9.05
N LYS A 59 14.14 -3.43 8.81
CA LYS A 59 15.38 -3.07 9.51
C LYS A 59 15.21 -2.39 10.87
N ASP A 60 13.99 -2.04 11.28
CA ASP A 60 13.72 -1.60 12.67
C ASP A 60 13.48 -2.79 13.59
N PHE A 61 13.11 -3.96 13.05
CA PHE A 61 12.93 -5.20 13.82
C PHE A 61 14.20 -6.08 13.91
N TYR A 62 15.27 -5.75 13.16
CA TYR A 62 16.55 -6.47 13.11
C TYR A 62 17.77 -5.53 13.10
#